data_AF-A0A383BKF3-F1
#
_entry.id   AF-A0A383BKF3-F1
#
_cell.length_a   1.000
_cell.length_b   1.000
_cell.length_c   1.000
_cell.angle_alpha   90.00
_cell.angle_beta   90.00
_cell.angle_gamma   90.00
#
_symmetry.space_group_name_H-M   'P 1'
#
loop_
_entity.id
_entity.type
_entity.pdbx_description
1 polymer ?
#
loop_
_entity_poly.entity_id
_entity_poly.type
_entity_poly.pdbx_seq_one_letter_code
_entity_poly.pdbx_strand_id
1 'polypeptide(L)'
;TPGRYEKMLSGTNLDVNQLLSLIEPRQGKATIGKVAVNAVMSGCLPEHLPVLVAAANALGNSDLNLKALNTTTHPCAVLAIISGPIVEEIDINSTYNALGQGSLANATIGRAVRSMLLNIGGGTPGILDRATMGSPAKFSFCFGERADESPWGETLAMERGFAPDQNTVTLCGVEGPHNVNDHYGKTAEEILLTVGGTMAQPGLNNSYLGGEIMVVLGPEHAEIIAKDGFSKSDIRNFLMEHARIP
;
A
#
# COMPACT_ATOMS: atom_id res chain seq x y z
N THR A 1 -8.02 26.20 4.41
CA THR A 1 -7.84 27.57 4.92
C THR A 1 -6.50 27.67 5.62
N PRO A 2 -5.88 28.86 5.73
CA PRO A 2 -4.57 29.04 6.37
C PRO A 2 -4.47 28.39 7.76
N GLY A 3 -5.47 28.58 8.63
CA GLY A 3 -5.46 27.97 9.97
C GLY A 3 -5.47 26.43 9.99
N ARG A 4 -6.07 25.76 8.99
CA ARG A 4 -5.98 24.28 8.89
C ARG A 4 -4.60 23.82 8.46
N TYR A 5 -3.92 24.61 7.63
CA TYR A 5 -2.56 24.34 7.17
C TYR A 5 -1.55 24.51 8.33
N GLU A 6 -1.66 25.60 9.07
CA GLU A 6 -0.85 25.83 10.27
C GLU A 6 -1.07 24.74 11.32
N LYS A 7 -2.33 24.34 11.57
CA LYS A 7 -2.64 23.21 12.45
C LYS A 7 -2.05 21.90 11.93
N MET A 8 -2.11 21.62 10.63
CA MET A 8 -1.50 20.41 10.06
C MET A 8 0.01 20.38 10.32
N LEU A 9 0.69 21.50 10.11
CA LEU A 9 2.12 21.61 10.34
C LEU A 9 2.52 21.42 11.81
N SER A 10 1.62 21.57 12.78
CA SER A 10 1.94 21.27 14.18
C SER A 10 2.24 19.79 14.43
N GLY A 11 1.95 18.90 13.48
CA GLY A 11 2.33 17.48 13.52
C GLY A 11 3.79 17.22 13.18
N THR A 12 4.60 18.25 12.90
CA THR A 12 6.02 18.11 12.58
C THR A 12 6.83 19.34 12.99
N ASN A 13 8.13 19.15 13.24
CA ASN A 13 9.10 20.24 13.45
C ASN A 13 9.98 20.49 12.21
N LEU A 14 9.67 19.84 11.07
CA LEU A 14 10.46 19.95 9.85
C LEU A 14 10.19 21.27 9.11
N ASP A 15 11.20 21.75 8.37
CA ASP A 15 11.08 22.94 7.54
C ASP A 15 10.07 22.70 6.40
N VAL A 16 9.07 23.59 6.27
CA VAL A 16 8.04 23.55 5.22
C VAL A 16 8.63 23.52 3.80
N ASN A 17 9.83 24.05 3.61
CA ASN A 17 10.54 24.09 2.33
C ASN A 17 11.43 22.87 2.09
N GLN A 18 11.64 22.02 3.09
CA GLN A 18 12.42 20.80 2.95
C GLN A 18 11.84 19.94 1.83
N LEU A 19 12.67 19.65 0.82
CA LEU A 19 12.35 18.75 -0.28
C LEU A 19 12.47 17.30 0.20
N LEU A 20 11.40 16.53 0.02
CA LEU A 20 11.38 15.09 0.30
C LEU A 20 11.72 14.30 -0.96
N SER A 21 11.07 14.63 -2.07
CA SER A 21 11.25 13.90 -3.33
C SER A 21 10.79 14.71 -4.54
N LEU A 22 11.06 14.17 -5.73
CA LEU A 22 10.43 14.57 -6.96
C LEU A 22 9.39 13.51 -7.33
N ILE A 23 8.12 13.91 -7.40
CA ILE A 23 7.03 12.98 -7.72
C ILE A 23 6.84 12.96 -9.24
N GLU A 24 7.09 11.81 -9.84
CA GLU A 24 6.81 11.49 -11.25
C GLU A 24 5.30 11.48 -11.53
N PRO A 25 4.85 11.75 -12.78
CA PRO A 25 5.65 12.00 -13.98
C PRO A 25 6.08 13.46 -14.20
N ARG A 26 5.43 14.45 -13.55
CA ARG A 26 5.77 15.87 -13.74
C ARG A 26 7.02 16.29 -12.97
N GLN A 27 7.69 15.36 -12.27
CA GLN A 27 8.93 15.66 -11.56
C GLN A 27 8.68 16.75 -10.49
N GLY A 28 7.48 16.72 -9.88
CA GLY A 28 7.00 17.78 -9.00
C GLY A 28 7.71 17.74 -7.65
N LYS A 29 8.26 18.88 -7.22
CA LYS A 29 8.90 19.01 -5.91
C LYS A 29 7.90 18.78 -4.77
N ALA A 30 8.00 17.67 -4.07
CA ALA A 30 7.24 17.38 -2.86
C ALA A 30 7.99 17.94 -1.65
N THR A 31 7.56 19.10 -1.18
CA THR A 31 8.06 19.68 0.07
C THR A 31 7.11 19.37 1.22
N ILE A 32 7.58 19.48 2.47
CA ILE A 32 6.74 19.31 3.68
C ILE A 32 5.45 20.15 3.57
N GLY A 33 5.56 21.42 3.19
CA GLY A 33 4.39 22.29 3.03
C GLY A 33 3.41 21.79 1.98
N LYS A 34 3.88 21.28 0.84
CA LYS A 34 2.99 20.71 -0.20
C LYS A 34 2.34 19.40 0.25
N VAL A 35 3.06 18.57 1.01
CA VAL A 35 2.49 17.36 1.63
C VAL A 35 1.39 17.74 2.61
N ALA A 36 1.63 18.72 3.49
CA ALA A 36 0.63 19.22 4.44
C ALA A 36 -0.62 19.81 3.75
N VAL A 37 -0.47 20.54 2.64
CA VAL A 37 -1.62 21.00 1.85
C VAL A 37 -2.47 19.82 1.35
N ASN A 38 -1.83 18.79 0.79
CA ASN A 38 -2.55 17.60 0.33
C ASN A 38 -3.20 16.83 1.48
N ALA A 39 -2.53 16.74 2.64
CA ALA A 39 -3.09 16.16 3.85
C ALA A 39 -4.37 16.88 4.29
N VAL A 40 -4.35 18.22 4.34
CA VAL A 40 -5.53 19.03 4.71
C VAL A 40 -6.67 18.87 3.71
N MET A 41 -6.36 18.86 2.41
CA MET A 41 -7.37 18.61 1.36
C MET A 41 -7.97 17.21 1.46
N SER A 42 -7.18 16.25 1.96
CA SER A 42 -7.58 14.87 2.17
C SER A 42 -8.42 14.64 3.42
N GLY A 43 -8.43 15.59 4.35
CA GLY A 43 -9.12 15.46 5.64
C GLY A 43 -8.26 14.83 6.73
N CYS A 44 -6.95 14.74 6.54
CA CYS A 44 -6.04 14.18 7.53
C CYS A 44 -5.99 15.03 8.81
N LEU A 45 -5.64 14.38 9.91
CA LEU A 45 -5.27 15.02 11.18
C LEU A 45 -3.74 15.27 11.23
N PRO A 46 -3.26 16.20 12.08
CA PRO A 46 -1.82 16.47 12.21
C PRO A 46 -0.98 15.23 12.55
N GLU A 47 -1.52 14.32 13.36
CA GLU A 47 -0.87 13.05 13.72
C GLU A 47 -0.65 12.10 12.53
N HIS A 48 -1.36 12.28 11.40
CA HIS A 48 -1.11 11.52 10.18
C HIS A 48 0.08 12.06 9.37
N LEU A 49 0.54 13.29 9.66
CA LEU A 49 1.56 13.96 8.85
C LEU A 49 2.89 13.21 8.80
N PRO A 50 3.43 12.63 9.90
CA PRO A 50 4.65 11.83 9.84
C PRO A 50 4.58 10.67 8.83
N VAL A 51 3.44 9.97 8.77
CA VAL A 51 3.20 8.89 7.78
C VAL A 51 3.24 9.45 6.36
N LEU A 52 2.60 10.60 6.13
CA LEU A 52 2.56 11.23 4.80
C LEU A 52 3.91 11.78 4.36
N VAL A 53 4.74 12.26 5.29
CA VAL A 53 6.12 12.66 5.01
C VAL A 53 6.94 11.46 4.58
N ALA A 54 6.83 10.34 5.29
CA ALA A 54 7.50 9.10 4.91
C ALA A 54 7.01 8.58 3.54
N ALA A 55 5.69 8.61 3.30
CA ALA A 55 5.11 8.20 2.03
C ALA A 55 5.56 9.11 0.87
N ALA A 56 5.58 10.43 1.07
CA ALA A 56 6.06 11.37 0.07
C ALA A 56 7.54 11.14 -0.27
N ASN A 57 8.36 10.80 0.71
CA ASN A 57 9.75 10.41 0.47
C ASN A 57 9.82 9.10 -0.37
N ALA A 58 9.06 8.07 0.02
CA ALA A 58 9.00 6.79 -0.67
C ALA A 58 8.48 6.90 -2.12
N LEU A 59 7.59 7.85 -2.42
CA LEU A 59 7.12 8.13 -3.78
C LEU A 59 8.25 8.55 -4.74
N GLY A 60 9.36 9.05 -4.22
CA GLY A 60 10.56 9.38 -5.02
C GLY A 60 11.53 8.22 -5.22
N ASN A 61 11.28 7.06 -4.59
CA ASN A 61 12.17 5.91 -4.72
C ASN A 61 12.02 5.28 -6.12
N SER A 62 13.15 5.06 -6.80
CA SER A 62 13.20 4.46 -8.12
C SER A 62 12.60 3.05 -8.19
N ASP A 63 12.68 2.30 -7.09
CA ASP A 63 12.18 0.92 -7.01
C ASP A 63 10.66 0.85 -7.17
N LEU A 64 9.93 1.91 -6.78
CA LEU A 64 8.48 2.01 -6.99
C LEU A 64 8.11 2.21 -8.46
N ASN A 65 9.05 2.72 -9.28
CA ASN A 65 8.83 3.04 -10.69
C ASN A 65 7.55 3.87 -10.92
N LEU A 66 7.38 4.93 -10.13
CA LEU A 66 6.13 5.70 -10.07
C LEU A 66 5.70 6.28 -11.42
N LYS A 67 6.67 6.59 -12.30
CA LYS A 67 6.38 7.02 -13.67
C LYS A 67 5.53 5.99 -14.41
N ALA A 68 5.94 4.72 -14.40
CA ALA A 68 5.20 3.64 -15.03
C ALA A 68 3.81 3.47 -14.39
N LEU A 69 3.73 3.51 -13.05
CA LEU A 69 2.46 3.37 -12.33
C LEU A 69 1.46 4.48 -12.63
N ASN A 70 1.91 5.72 -12.80
CA ASN A 70 1.04 6.85 -13.09
C ASN A 70 0.65 6.95 -14.57
N THR A 71 1.53 6.57 -15.50
CA THR A 71 1.27 6.74 -16.95
C THR A 71 0.81 5.47 -17.67
N THR A 72 0.59 4.37 -16.94
CA THR A 72 0.08 3.12 -17.51
C THR A 72 -1.39 3.21 -17.90
N THR A 73 -1.80 2.39 -18.88
CA THR A 73 -3.20 2.16 -19.22
C THR A 73 -3.90 1.19 -18.26
N HIS A 74 -3.13 0.45 -17.46
CA HIS A 74 -3.63 -0.43 -16.41
C HIS A 74 -4.29 0.38 -15.28
N PRO A 75 -5.36 -0.12 -14.62
CA PRO A 75 -6.02 0.56 -13.51
C PRO A 75 -5.21 0.50 -12.19
N CYS A 76 -3.93 0.87 -12.24
CA CYS A 76 -3.00 0.83 -11.11
C CYS A 76 -3.35 1.90 -10.05
N ALA A 77 -3.30 1.49 -8.79
CA ALA A 77 -3.34 2.31 -7.59
C ALA A 77 -2.01 2.18 -6.84
N VAL A 78 -1.66 3.21 -6.07
CA VAL A 78 -0.54 3.15 -5.12
C VAL A 78 -1.12 2.80 -3.76
N LEU A 79 -0.89 1.56 -3.31
CA LEU A 79 -1.23 1.07 -1.99
C LEU A 79 -0.18 1.56 -0.98
N ALA A 80 -0.64 1.99 0.21
CA ALA A 80 0.19 2.24 1.38
C ALA A 80 -0.08 1.21 2.48
N ILE A 81 0.97 0.50 2.90
CA ILE A 81 0.93 -0.43 4.03
C ILE A 81 1.70 0.21 5.18
N ILE A 82 1.05 0.38 6.32
CA ILE A 82 1.64 1.02 7.50
C ILE A 82 2.00 -0.05 8.54
N SER A 83 3.19 0.03 9.10
CA SER A 83 3.69 -0.95 10.07
C SER A 83 4.37 -0.25 11.23
N GLY A 84 4.38 -0.90 12.40
CA GLY A 84 4.96 -0.39 13.64
C GLY A 84 3.91 0.16 14.62
N PRO A 85 4.35 0.64 15.79
CA PRO A 85 3.45 1.13 16.86
C PRO A 85 2.45 2.20 16.40
N ILE A 86 2.79 3.00 15.38
CA ILE A 86 1.93 4.06 14.83
C ILE A 86 0.58 3.54 14.35
N VAL A 87 0.47 2.26 13.99
CA VAL A 87 -0.81 1.66 13.58
C VAL A 87 -1.84 1.82 14.69
N GLU A 88 -1.47 1.57 15.94
CA GLU A 88 -2.36 1.74 17.09
C GLU A 88 -2.45 3.21 17.54
N GLU A 89 -1.32 3.94 17.53
CA GLU A 89 -1.24 5.32 18.03
C GLU A 89 -2.18 6.30 17.31
N ILE A 90 -2.43 6.08 16.01
CA ILE A 90 -3.30 6.93 15.19
C ILE A 90 -4.50 6.17 14.60
N ASP A 91 -4.88 5.05 15.22
CA ASP A 91 -6.07 4.27 14.87
C ASP A 91 -6.11 3.87 13.39
N ILE A 92 -5.02 3.35 12.83
CA ILE A 92 -5.03 2.76 11.49
C ILE A 92 -5.63 1.36 11.60
N ASN A 93 -6.73 1.13 10.88
CA ASN A 93 -7.35 -0.18 10.81
C ASN A 93 -6.43 -1.20 10.11
N SER A 94 -6.19 -2.32 10.79
CA SER A 94 -5.52 -3.53 10.31
C SER A 94 -6.42 -4.77 10.42
N THR A 95 -7.69 -4.60 10.80
CA THR A 95 -8.60 -5.69 11.19
C THR A 95 -9.68 -5.95 10.13
N TYR A 96 -10.91 -6.29 10.54
CA TYR A 96 -12.04 -6.48 9.63
C TYR A 96 -12.15 -5.36 8.60
N ASN A 97 -12.43 -5.76 7.35
CA ASN A 97 -12.54 -4.81 6.24
C ASN A 97 -11.27 -3.93 6.07
N ALA A 98 -10.08 -4.48 6.38
CA ALA A 98 -8.78 -3.77 6.32
C ALA A 98 -8.55 -3.05 4.98
N LEU A 99 -8.90 -3.69 3.86
CA LEU A 99 -8.71 -3.15 2.51
C LEU A 99 -9.88 -2.27 2.02
N GLY A 100 -10.91 -2.07 2.85
CA GLY A 100 -12.08 -1.25 2.56
C GLY A 100 -11.91 0.20 3.00
N GLN A 101 -12.97 0.80 3.58
CA GLN A 101 -12.91 2.19 4.05
C GLN A 101 -12.03 2.37 5.30
N GLY A 102 -11.84 1.32 6.11
CA GLY A 102 -11.07 1.35 7.35
C GLY A 102 -11.53 2.44 8.33
N SER A 103 -10.58 3.02 9.06
CA SER A 103 -10.78 4.16 9.94
C SER A 103 -10.63 5.50 9.18
N LEU A 104 -10.77 6.62 9.89
CA LEU A 104 -10.43 7.95 9.37
C LEU A 104 -8.98 8.00 8.87
N ALA A 105 -8.04 7.36 9.58
CA ALA A 105 -6.63 7.34 9.21
C ALA A 105 -6.44 6.64 7.85
N ASN A 106 -6.98 5.42 7.67
CA ASN A 106 -6.93 4.69 6.40
C ASN A 106 -7.47 5.54 5.23
N ALA A 107 -8.70 6.04 5.39
CA ALA A 107 -9.39 6.77 4.33
C ALA A 107 -8.67 8.06 3.93
N THR A 108 -8.13 8.79 4.90
CA THR A 108 -7.50 10.10 4.64
C THR A 108 -6.05 9.97 4.20
N ILE A 109 -5.28 9.01 4.75
CA ILE A 109 -3.89 8.75 4.35
C ILE A 109 -3.82 8.25 2.92
N GLY A 110 -4.60 7.22 2.57
CA GLY A 110 -4.64 6.71 1.19
C GLY A 110 -5.07 7.78 0.19
N ARG A 111 -6.09 8.59 0.55
CA ARG A 111 -6.53 9.73 -0.25
C ARG A 111 -5.46 10.83 -0.36
N ALA A 112 -4.67 11.08 0.67
CA ALA A 112 -3.56 12.04 0.65
C ALA A 112 -2.42 11.57 -0.25
N VAL A 113 -2.07 10.27 -0.22
CA VAL A 113 -1.14 9.69 -1.19
C VAL A 113 -1.64 9.92 -2.61
N ARG A 114 -2.90 9.58 -2.91
CA ARG A 114 -3.50 9.88 -4.23
C ARG A 114 -3.45 11.37 -4.57
N SER A 115 -3.76 12.25 -3.62
CA SER A 115 -3.76 13.70 -3.84
C SER A 115 -2.37 14.23 -4.16
N MET A 116 -1.31 13.69 -3.54
CA MET A 116 0.08 14.03 -3.89
C MET A 116 0.41 13.63 -5.34
N LEU A 117 -0.02 12.44 -5.78
CA LEU A 117 0.16 12.00 -7.17
C LEU A 117 -0.54 12.95 -8.16
N LEU A 118 -1.76 13.39 -7.84
CA LEU A 118 -2.54 14.31 -8.66
C LEU A 118 -1.91 15.72 -8.70
N ASN A 119 -1.74 16.34 -7.52
CA ASN A 119 -1.43 17.76 -7.41
C ASN A 119 0.06 18.07 -7.57
N ILE A 120 0.93 17.17 -7.10
CA ILE A 120 2.38 17.34 -7.17
C ILE A 120 2.91 16.63 -8.41
N GLY A 121 2.61 15.34 -8.56
CA GLY A 121 3.06 14.49 -9.65
C GLY A 121 2.39 14.75 -11.00
N GLY A 122 1.23 15.42 -11.01
CA GLY A 122 0.49 15.74 -12.23
C GLY A 122 -0.31 14.57 -12.81
N GLY A 123 -0.56 13.50 -12.03
CA GLY A 123 -1.30 12.29 -12.42
C GLY A 123 -2.80 12.50 -12.65
N THR A 124 -3.20 13.63 -13.24
CA THR A 124 -4.60 13.94 -13.56
C THR A 124 -5.09 13.02 -14.69
N PRO A 125 -6.27 12.37 -14.54
CA PRO A 125 -6.87 11.54 -15.57
C PRO A 125 -6.98 12.25 -16.92
N GLY A 126 -6.56 11.57 -17.99
CA GLY A 126 -6.57 12.10 -19.35
C GLY A 126 -5.40 13.03 -19.70
N ILE A 127 -4.68 13.56 -18.70
CA ILE A 127 -3.47 14.37 -18.91
C ILE A 127 -2.23 13.47 -18.82
N LEU A 128 -1.86 13.05 -17.60
CA LEU A 128 -0.73 12.14 -17.38
C LEU A 128 -1.16 10.78 -16.81
N ASP A 129 -2.32 10.69 -16.17
CA ASP A 129 -2.92 9.40 -15.82
C ASP A 129 -3.67 8.83 -17.03
N ARG A 130 -3.19 7.68 -17.50
CA ARG A 130 -3.60 7.05 -18.76
C ARG A 130 -4.44 5.79 -18.56
N ALA A 131 -4.84 5.48 -17.33
CA ALA A 131 -5.67 4.30 -17.06
C ALA A 131 -6.93 4.34 -17.93
N THR A 132 -7.23 3.25 -18.63
CA THR A 132 -8.35 3.21 -19.59
C THR A 132 -9.71 3.15 -18.89
N MET A 133 -9.82 2.31 -17.85
CA MET A 133 -11.03 2.15 -17.04
C MET A 133 -10.92 2.78 -15.65
N GLY A 134 -9.68 2.89 -15.12
CA GLY A 134 -9.46 3.28 -13.73
C GLY A 134 -9.87 2.19 -12.72
N SER A 135 -9.76 2.50 -11.43
CA SER A 135 -10.17 1.60 -10.34
C SER A 135 -10.63 2.42 -9.12
N PRO A 136 -11.67 1.97 -8.39
CA PRO A 136 -12.02 2.55 -7.09
C PRO A 136 -10.85 2.59 -6.10
N ALA A 137 -9.91 1.65 -6.18
CA ALA A 137 -8.70 1.62 -5.34
C ALA A 137 -7.81 2.86 -5.53
N LYS A 138 -7.96 3.59 -6.66
CA LYS A 138 -7.24 4.85 -6.88
C LYS A 138 -7.76 5.99 -6.02
N PHE A 139 -8.92 5.86 -5.37
CA PHE A 139 -9.47 6.92 -4.50
C PHE A 139 -8.75 6.98 -3.15
N SER A 140 -8.60 5.83 -2.50
CA SER A 140 -7.85 5.63 -1.27
C SER A 140 -7.50 4.15 -1.14
N PHE A 141 -6.24 3.84 -0.83
CA PHE A 141 -5.81 2.46 -0.58
C PHE A 141 -4.71 2.44 0.49
N CYS A 142 -5.11 2.22 1.74
CA CYS A 142 -4.20 2.26 2.88
C CYS A 142 -4.69 1.35 4.00
N PHE A 143 -3.80 0.52 4.54
CA PHE A 143 -4.10 -0.32 5.70
C PHE A 143 -2.88 -0.57 6.58
N GLY A 144 -3.13 -0.95 7.84
CA GLY A 144 -2.07 -1.31 8.78
C GLY A 144 -1.74 -2.80 8.72
N GLU A 145 -0.50 -3.17 8.97
CA GLU A 145 -0.14 -4.57 9.22
C GLU A 145 -0.66 -5.04 10.58
N ARG A 146 -1.16 -6.28 10.62
CA ARG A 146 -1.70 -6.90 11.84
C ARG A 146 -0.68 -7.88 12.43
N ALA A 147 0.34 -7.34 13.09
CA ALA A 147 1.47 -8.11 13.61
C ALA A 147 1.07 -9.10 14.72
N ASP A 148 0.09 -8.71 15.55
CA ASP A 148 -0.43 -9.47 16.69
C ASP A 148 -1.14 -10.78 16.29
N GLU A 149 -1.64 -10.86 15.06
CA GLU A 149 -2.28 -12.08 14.51
C GLU A 149 -1.54 -12.67 13.31
N SER A 150 -0.26 -12.32 13.16
CA SER A 150 0.64 -13.03 12.25
C SER A 150 1.22 -14.26 12.96
N PRO A 151 0.94 -15.50 12.52
CA PRO A 151 1.48 -16.70 13.16
C PRO A 151 3.00 -16.83 13.00
N TRP A 152 3.59 -16.08 12.07
CA TRP A 152 5.04 -16.00 11.90
C TRP A 152 5.70 -14.96 12.81
N GLY A 153 4.93 -14.14 13.55
CA GLY A 153 5.44 -13.09 14.42
C GLY A 153 6.17 -11.94 13.70
N GLU A 154 6.18 -11.95 12.37
CA GLU A 154 6.87 -10.97 11.52
C GLU A 154 5.87 -10.17 10.67
N THR A 155 6.16 -8.87 10.53
CA THR A 155 5.52 -7.98 9.55
C THR A 155 6.34 -7.92 8.26
N LEU A 156 5.76 -7.41 7.16
CA LEU A 156 6.47 -7.12 5.92
C LEU A 156 7.64 -6.16 6.17
N ALA A 157 7.47 -5.20 7.07
CA ALA A 157 8.56 -4.30 7.48
C ALA A 157 9.72 -5.06 8.13
N MET A 158 9.43 -6.01 9.03
CA MET A 158 10.46 -6.84 9.67
C MET A 158 11.18 -7.74 8.65
N GLU A 159 10.45 -8.33 7.70
CA GLU A 159 11.04 -9.10 6.59
C GLU A 159 11.98 -8.26 5.70
N ARG A 160 11.79 -6.94 5.70
CA ARG A 160 12.64 -5.97 4.99
C ARG A 160 13.76 -5.39 5.87
N GLY A 161 13.95 -5.93 7.07
CA GLY A 161 15.05 -5.58 7.97
C GLY A 161 14.79 -4.39 8.90
N PHE A 162 13.54 -3.94 9.03
CA PHE A 162 13.18 -2.90 10.00
C PHE A 162 12.91 -3.49 11.38
N ALA A 163 13.21 -2.72 12.43
CA ALA A 163 12.95 -3.13 13.81
C ALA A 163 11.44 -3.12 14.12
N PRO A 164 10.96 -3.97 15.05
CA PRO A 164 9.52 -4.06 15.39
C PRO A 164 8.95 -2.78 16.00
N ASP A 165 9.77 -1.95 16.63
CA ASP A 165 9.42 -0.65 17.20
C ASP A 165 9.55 0.50 16.18
N GLN A 166 9.97 0.21 14.95
CA GLN A 166 10.13 1.21 13.90
C GLN A 166 8.85 1.37 13.07
N ASN A 167 8.36 2.62 13.00
CA ASN A 167 7.27 2.98 12.11
C ASN A 167 7.72 3.02 10.66
N THR A 168 6.98 2.37 9.76
CA THR A 168 7.30 2.31 8.34
C THR A 168 6.06 2.48 7.46
N VAL A 169 6.30 2.90 6.21
CA VAL A 169 5.31 2.85 5.14
C VAL A 169 5.92 2.11 3.96
N THR A 170 5.24 1.07 3.49
CA THR A 170 5.54 0.41 2.22
C THR A 170 4.56 0.88 1.16
N LEU A 171 5.09 1.35 0.03
CA LEU A 171 4.29 1.68 -1.14
C LEU A 171 4.41 0.59 -2.21
N CYS A 172 3.29 0.21 -2.82
CA CYS A 172 3.25 -0.78 -3.89
C CYS A 172 2.26 -0.35 -4.98
N GLY A 173 2.64 -0.57 -6.24
CA GLY A 173 1.73 -0.41 -7.38
C GLY A 173 0.90 -1.67 -7.56
N VAL A 174 -0.41 -1.58 -7.36
CA VAL A 174 -1.33 -2.72 -7.39
C VAL A 174 -2.62 -2.39 -8.14
N GLU A 175 -3.38 -3.40 -8.52
CA GLU A 175 -4.79 -3.21 -8.88
C GLU A 175 -5.71 -3.24 -7.65
N GLY A 176 -7.02 -3.12 -7.85
CA GLY A 176 -7.98 -3.35 -6.76
C GLY A 176 -7.90 -4.79 -6.27
N PRO A 177 -8.19 -5.06 -4.99
CA PRO A 177 -8.06 -6.40 -4.44
C PRO A 177 -9.00 -7.38 -5.16
N HIS A 178 -8.49 -8.57 -5.44
CA HIS A 178 -9.28 -9.71 -5.91
C HIS A 178 -9.51 -10.67 -4.74
N ASN A 179 -10.76 -11.07 -4.50
CA ASN A 179 -11.07 -12.01 -3.43
C ASN A 179 -10.66 -13.43 -3.83
N VAL A 180 -9.90 -14.10 -2.96
CA VAL A 180 -9.63 -15.54 -3.06
C VAL A 180 -10.60 -16.23 -2.10
N ASN A 181 -11.60 -16.92 -2.64
CA ASN A 181 -12.60 -17.60 -1.84
C ASN A 181 -12.23 -19.07 -1.60
N ASP A 182 -11.76 -19.38 -0.38
CA ASP A 182 -11.52 -20.75 0.06
C ASP A 182 -12.13 -21.00 1.45
N HIS A 183 -13.17 -21.84 1.47
CA HIS A 183 -13.85 -22.30 2.69
C HIS A 183 -13.64 -23.80 2.94
N TYR A 184 -12.81 -24.48 2.14
CA TYR A 184 -12.68 -25.94 2.16
C TYR A 184 -11.27 -26.41 2.48
N GLY A 185 -10.24 -25.68 2.07
CA GLY A 185 -8.84 -26.04 2.30
C GLY A 185 -8.55 -26.22 3.79
N LYS A 186 -7.95 -27.35 4.15
CA LYS A 186 -7.57 -27.71 5.52
C LYS A 186 -6.06 -27.87 5.70
N THR A 187 -5.32 -27.81 4.60
CA THR A 187 -3.86 -27.87 4.57
C THR A 187 -3.28 -26.63 3.88
N ALA A 188 -2.00 -26.37 4.12
CA ALA A 188 -1.28 -25.31 3.43
C ALA A 188 -1.36 -25.47 1.91
N GLU A 189 -1.11 -26.69 1.40
CA GLU A 189 -1.12 -26.98 -0.04
C GLU A 189 -2.48 -26.71 -0.67
N GLU A 190 -3.57 -27.17 -0.04
CA GLU A 190 -4.93 -26.95 -0.56
C GLU A 190 -5.25 -25.46 -0.69
N ILE A 191 -4.95 -24.67 0.35
CA ILE A 191 -5.21 -23.23 0.35
C ILE A 191 -4.31 -22.52 -0.68
N LEU A 192 -3.01 -22.85 -0.70
CA LEU A 192 -2.04 -22.21 -1.59
C LEU A 192 -2.28 -22.57 -3.06
N LEU A 193 -2.85 -23.73 -3.36
CA LEU A 193 -3.32 -24.05 -4.72
C LEU A 193 -4.50 -23.18 -5.14
N THR A 194 -5.45 -22.91 -4.24
CA THR A 194 -6.56 -21.97 -4.52
C THR A 194 -6.05 -20.55 -4.76
N VAL A 195 -5.11 -20.09 -3.93
CA VAL A 195 -4.43 -18.80 -4.11
C VAL A 195 -3.67 -18.77 -5.44
N GLY A 196 -2.88 -19.80 -5.73
CA GLY A 196 -2.08 -19.92 -6.96
C GLY A 196 -2.94 -19.93 -8.22
N GLY A 197 -4.07 -20.63 -8.21
CA GLY A 197 -5.04 -20.62 -9.30
C GLY A 197 -5.62 -19.24 -9.57
N THR A 198 -5.88 -18.47 -8.51
CA THR A 198 -6.36 -17.07 -8.64
C THR A 198 -5.26 -16.14 -9.16
N MET A 199 -4.01 -16.35 -8.74
CA MET A 199 -2.85 -15.60 -9.22
C MET A 199 -2.52 -15.89 -10.69
N ALA A 200 -2.90 -17.05 -11.22
CA ALA A 200 -2.55 -17.52 -12.56
C ALA A 200 -3.62 -17.21 -13.63
N GLN A 201 -4.24 -16.03 -13.58
CA GLN A 201 -5.23 -15.63 -14.59
C GLN A 201 -4.56 -15.14 -15.90
N PRO A 202 -4.92 -15.64 -17.09
CA PRO A 202 -4.25 -15.26 -18.35
C PRO A 202 -4.26 -13.75 -18.65
N GLY A 203 -5.32 -13.05 -18.22
CA GLY A 203 -5.57 -11.63 -18.52
C GLY A 203 -4.92 -10.61 -17.58
N LEU A 204 -4.12 -11.01 -16.58
CA LEU A 204 -3.43 -10.05 -15.71
C LEU A 204 -2.09 -9.59 -16.32
N ASN A 205 -1.65 -8.37 -16.01
CA ASN A 205 -0.45 -7.78 -16.61
C ASN A 205 0.84 -8.60 -16.36
N ASN A 206 0.97 -9.19 -15.17
CA ASN A 206 2.18 -9.94 -14.81
C ASN A 206 2.32 -11.24 -15.63
N SER A 207 1.30 -11.69 -16.36
CA SER A 207 1.40 -12.88 -17.23
C SER A 207 2.41 -12.69 -18.36
N TYR A 208 2.62 -11.46 -18.84
CA TYR A 208 3.55 -11.17 -19.94
C TYR A 208 4.61 -10.10 -19.60
N LEU A 209 4.35 -9.21 -18.64
CA LEU A 209 5.32 -8.19 -18.21
C LEU A 209 6.21 -8.66 -17.06
N GLY A 210 5.81 -9.72 -16.34
CA GLY A 210 6.35 -10.02 -15.02
C GLY A 210 6.01 -8.94 -13.99
N GLY A 211 6.52 -9.10 -12.77
CA GLY A 211 6.30 -8.17 -11.67
C GLY A 211 6.00 -8.89 -10.36
N GLU A 212 5.83 -8.11 -9.31
CA GLU A 212 5.44 -8.62 -7.99
C GLU A 212 3.93 -8.83 -7.92
N ILE A 213 3.50 -9.86 -7.19
CA ILE A 213 2.10 -10.06 -6.79
C ILE A 213 2.04 -9.96 -5.28
N MET A 214 1.08 -9.18 -4.79
CA MET A 214 0.83 -9.06 -3.36
C MET A 214 -0.27 -10.01 -2.93
N VAL A 215 0.05 -10.91 -2.00
CA VAL A 215 -0.93 -11.78 -1.34
C VAL A 215 -1.11 -11.29 0.09
N VAL A 216 -2.37 -11.04 0.47
CA VAL A 216 -2.76 -10.69 1.83
C VAL A 216 -3.58 -11.85 2.38
N LEU A 217 -3.06 -12.53 3.41
CA LEU A 217 -3.74 -13.66 4.03
C LEU A 217 -4.57 -13.19 5.23
N GLY A 218 -5.79 -13.74 5.36
CA GLY A 218 -6.56 -13.62 6.59
C GLY A 218 -5.94 -14.47 7.72
N PRO A 219 -6.15 -14.12 9.00
CA PRO A 219 -5.55 -14.84 10.13
C PRO A 219 -5.84 -16.35 10.14
N GLU A 220 -7.06 -16.75 9.75
CA GLU A 220 -7.44 -18.17 9.71
C GLU A 220 -6.60 -18.98 8.70
N HIS A 221 -6.50 -18.52 7.46
CA HIS A 221 -5.66 -19.19 6.45
C HIS A 221 -4.18 -19.14 6.84
N ALA A 222 -3.72 -18.01 7.37
CA ALA A 222 -2.35 -17.87 7.84
C ALA A 222 -2.02 -18.91 8.92
N GLU A 223 -2.91 -19.11 9.89
CA GLU A 223 -2.74 -20.08 10.98
C GLU A 223 -2.70 -21.52 10.46
N ILE A 224 -3.61 -21.89 9.56
CA ILE A 224 -3.61 -23.23 8.94
C ILE A 224 -2.28 -23.49 8.21
N ILE A 225 -1.84 -22.53 7.40
CA ILE A 225 -0.60 -22.64 6.64
C ILE A 225 0.61 -22.77 7.56
N ALA A 226 0.69 -21.92 8.60
CA ALA A 226 1.80 -21.95 9.56
C ALA A 226 1.82 -23.24 10.39
N LYS A 227 0.65 -23.78 10.76
CA LYS A 227 0.51 -25.04 11.50
C LYS A 227 1.03 -26.25 10.70
N ASP A 228 0.91 -26.20 9.38
CA ASP A 228 1.49 -27.20 8.47
C ASP A 228 3.01 -26.99 8.24
N GLY A 229 3.61 -26.00 8.90
CA GLY A 229 5.05 -25.79 8.94
C GLY A 229 5.60 -24.89 7.83
N PHE A 230 4.74 -24.24 7.04
CA PHE A 230 5.19 -23.34 5.98
C PHE A 230 5.68 -22.01 6.58
N SER A 231 6.91 -21.63 6.23
CA SER A 231 7.38 -20.25 6.39
C SER A 231 6.81 -19.36 5.28
N LYS A 232 6.89 -18.04 5.45
CA LYS A 232 6.55 -17.09 4.36
C LYS A 232 7.38 -17.31 3.10
N SER A 233 8.63 -17.78 3.23
CA SER A 233 9.48 -18.13 2.09
C SER A 233 8.96 -19.38 1.38
N ASP A 234 8.49 -20.39 2.12
CA ASP A 234 7.89 -21.60 1.55
C ASP A 234 6.60 -21.26 0.79
N ILE A 235 5.78 -20.35 1.34
CA ILE A 235 4.58 -19.84 0.65
C ILE A 235 4.95 -19.21 -0.70
N ARG A 236 5.94 -18.32 -0.73
CA ARG A 236 6.40 -17.69 -1.97
C ARG A 236 6.89 -18.72 -2.97
N ASN A 237 7.73 -19.65 -2.53
CA ASN A 237 8.28 -20.70 -3.39
C ASN A 237 7.17 -21.59 -3.96
N PHE A 238 6.22 -22.02 -3.13
CA PHE A 238 5.10 -22.84 -3.54
C PHE A 238 4.23 -22.12 -4.58
N LEU A 239 3.85 -20.86 -4.33
CA LEU A 239 3.08 -20.05 -5.27
C LEU A 239 3.87 -19.78 -6.55
N MET A 240 5.16 -19.50 -6.43
CA MET A 240 6.05 -19.34 -7.58
C MET A 240 6.16 -20.61 -8.39
N GLU A 241 6.00 -21.82 -7.84
CA GLU A 241 6.04 -23.07 -8.59
C GLU A 241 4.69 -23.39 -9.24
N HIS A 242 3.59 -23.19 -8.52
CA HIS A 242 2.26 -23.69 -8.88
C HIS A 242 1.34 -22.66 -9.55
N ALA A 243 1.57 -21.35 -9.34
CA ALA A 243 0.83 -20.30 -10.05
C ALA A 243 1.38 -20.15 -11.47
N ARG A 244 0.91 -21.03 -12.37
CA ARG A 244 1.33 -21.09 -13.78
C ARG A 244 0.14 -20.98 -14.70
N ILE A 245 0.28 -20.14 -15.72
CA ILE A 245 -0.63 -20.11 -16.87
C ILE A 245 -0.10 -21.18 -17.85
N PRO A 246 -0.90 -22.22 -18.17
CA PRO A 246 -0.51 -23.28 -19.09
C PRO A 246 -0.17 -22.80 -20.51
#